data_AF-A0A7J4IA13-F1
#
_entry.id   AF-A0A7J4IA13-F1
#
_cell.length_a   1.000
_cell.length_b   1.000
_cell.length_c   1.000
_cell.angle_alpha   90.00
_cell.angle_beta   90.00
_cell.angle_gamma   90.00
#
_symmetry.space_group_name_H-M   'P 1'
#
loop_
_entity.id
_entity.type
_entity.pdbx_description
1 polymer ?
#
loop_
_entity_poly.entity_id
_entity_poly.type
_entity_poly.pdbx_seq_one_letter_code
_entity_poly.pdbx_strand_id
1 'polypeptide(L)'
;MNDIDLSEKHDLSIAIMNLVNLEEHLAFTAMKTKKEEYLHVQASIRKMRVRLLKKLVKNTEGELWCISKHLLATTMRLIESSTKYIEKDPKQAKELIEDAYDVYTLFWFLQQDERINKRNS
;
A
#
# COMPACT_ATOMS: atom_id res chain seq x y z
N MET A 1 5.18 3.92 22.46
CA MET A 1 4.67 4.51 21.20
C MET A 1 3.33 5.13 21.58
N ASN A 2 3.13 6.44 21.42
CA ASN A 2 1.87 7.09 21.82
C ASN A 2 0.79 6.82 20.76
N ASP A 3 -0.48 6.74 21.16
CA ASP A 3 -1.61 6.45 20.24
C ASP A 3 -1.69 7.41 19.05
N ILE A 4 -1.27 8.65 19.23
CA ILE A 4 -1.19 9.66 18.16
C ILE A 4 -0.21 9.24 17.05
N ASP A 5 0.96 8.70 17.41
CA ASP A 5 1.97 8.21 16.44
C ASP A 5 1.51 6.95 15.70
N LEU A 6 0.67 6.12 16.33
CA LEU A 6 0.03 4.97 15.67
C LEU A 6 -1.02 5.43 14.65
N SER A 7 -1.91 6.35 15.04
CA SER A 7 -2.95 6.90 14.16
C SER A 7 -2.34 7.56 12.92
N GLU A 8 -1.31 8.39 13.09
CA GLU A 8 -0.64 9.06 11.98
C GLU A 8 0.02 8.08 11.00
N LYS A 9 0.62 6.99 11.52
CA LYS A 9 1.21 5.93 10.70
C LYS A 9 0.16 5.16 9.92
N HIS A 10 -0.99 4.86 10.53
CA HIS A 10 -2.12 4.23 9.84
C HIS A 10 -2.62 5.10 8.68
N ASP A 11 -2.91 6.38 8.95
CA ASP A 11 -3.36 7.33 7.91
C ASP A 11 -2.35 7.45 6.76
N LEU A 12 -1.06 7.52 7.11
CA LEU A 12 0.02 7.56 6.12
C LEU A 12 0.07 6.29 5.26
N SER A 13 -0.20 5.11 5.85
CA SER A 13 -0.21 3.86 5.10
C SER A 13 -1.35 3.82 4.08
N ILE A 14 -2.53 4.34 4.42
CA ILE A 14 -3.68 4.48 3.52
C ILE A 14 -3.37 5.48 2.40
N ALA A 15 -2.73 6.60 2.73
CA ALA A 15 -2.28 7.55 1.71
C ALA A 15 -1.31 6.89 0.71
N ILE A 16 -0.41 6.03 1.18
CA ILE A 16 0.53 5.29 0.32
C ILE A 16 -0.20 4.26 -0.54
N MET A 17 -1.18 3.51 0.00
CA MET A 17 -2.04 2.60 -0.77
C MET A 17 -2.68 3.33 -1.96
N ASN A 18 -3.29 4.48 -1.69
CA ASN A 18 -3.93 5.31 -2.72
C ASN A 18 -2.93 5.80 -3.79
N LEU A 19 -1.71 6.16 -3.40
CA LEU A 19 -0.66 6.55 -4.36
C LEU A 19 -0.22 5.38 -5.24
N VAL A 20 -0.12 4.16 -4.70
CA VAL A 20 0.16 2.95 -5.51
C VAL A 20 -0.94 2.73 -6.54
N ASN A 21 -2.21 2.81 -6.11
CA ASN A 21 -3.35 2.64 -7.02
C ASN A 21 -3.41 3.74 -8.09
N LEU A 22 -3.05 4.98 -7.74
CA LEU A 22 -2.97 6.09 -8.70
C LEU A 22 -1.85 5.88 -9.73
N GLU A 23 -0.69 5.34 -9.32
CA GLU A 23 0.38 4.96 -10.26
C GLU A 23 -0.12 3.96 -11.31
N GLU A 24 -0.87 2.95 -10.87
CA GLU A 24 -1.46 1.94 -11.76
C GLU A 24 -2.49 2.57 -12.71
N HIS A 25 -3.40 3.39 -12.18
CA HIS A 25 -4.45 4.03 -12.98
C HIS A 25 -3.86 4.97 -14.05
N LEU A 26 -2.82 5.74 -13.72
CA LEU A 26 -2.14 6.62 -14.67
C LEU A 26 -1.44 5.84 -15.78
N ALA A 27 -0.81 4.71 -15.45
CA ALA A 27 -0.17 3.85 -16.44
C ALA A 27 -1.19 3.32 -17.47
N PHE A 28 -2.34 2.80 -17.00
CA PHE A 28 -3.42 2.36 -17.89
C PHE A 28 -4.03 3.52 -18.69
N THR A 29 -4.19 4.68 -18.07
CA THR A 29 -4.72 5.88 -18.74
C THR A 29 -3.80 6.34 -19.87
N ALA A 30 -2.48 6.36 -19.65
CA ALA A 30 -1.51 6.69 -20.68
C ALA A 30 -1.64 5.77 -21.91
N MET A 31 -1.78 4.46 -21.69
CA MET A 31 -1.93 3.48 -22.78
C MET A 31 -3.29 3.59 -23.48
N LYS A 32 -4.37 3.76 -22.72
CA LYS A 32 -5.74 3.88 -23.27
C LYS A 32 -5.91 5.14 -24.10
N THR A 33 -5.31 6.25 -23.67
CA THR A 33 -5.45 7.55 -24.33
C THR A 33 -4.32 7.87 -25.31
N LYS A 34 -3.24 7.08 -25.31
CA LYS A 34 -1.99 7.31 -26.06
C LYS A 34 -1.34 8.66 -25.73
N LYS A 35 -1.55 9.16 -24.50
CA LYS A 35 -1.06 10.45 -24.00
C LYS A 35 0.07 10.20 -23.00
N GLU A 36 1.30 10.48 -23.43
CA GLU A 36 2.48 10.27 -22.60
C GLU A 36 2.56 11.22 -21.40
N GLU A 37 1.80 12.33 -21.39
CA GLU A 37 1.80 13.29 -20.28
C GLU A 37 1.37 12.63 -18.96
N TYR A 38 0.50 11.61 -19.02
CA TYR A 38 0.10 10.84 -17.85
C TYR A 38 1.27 10.06 -17.22
N LEU A 39 2.29 9.68 -18.00
CA LEU A 39 3.51 9.04 -17.48
C LEU A 39 4.38 10.04 -16.70
N HIS A 40 4.41 11.31 -17.12
CA HIS A 40 5.09 12.37 -16.36
C HIS A 40 4.40 12.65 -15.02
N VAL A 41 3.06 12.64 -15.01
CA VAL A 41 2.28 12.71 -13.76
C VAL A 41 2.57 11.49 -12.89
N GLN A 42 2.54 10.29 -13.47
CA GLN A 42 2.85 9.03 -12.75
C GLN A 42 4.24 9.08 -12.11
N ALA A 43 5.25 9.60 -12.81
CA ALA A 43 6.60 9.76 -12.26
C ALA A 43 6.63 10.68 -11.03
N SER A 44 5.81 11.74 -11.02
CA SER A 44 5.67 12.67 -9.88
C SER A 44 4.96 12.00 -8.69
N ILE A 45 3.89 11.25 -8.96
CA ILE A 45 3.20 10.44 -7.95
C ILE A 45 4.14 9.40 -7.35
N ARG A 46 4.92 8.72 -8.17
CA ARG A 46 5.94 7.74 -7.71
C ARG A 46 6.96 8.37 -6.77
N LYS A 47 7.47 9.57 -7.08
CA LYS A 47 8.39 10.29 -6.20
C LYS A 47 7.73 10.61 -4.85
N MET A 48 6.46 11.02 -4.85
CA MET A 48 5.69 11.25 -3.63
C MET A 48 5.50 9.98 -2.81
N ARG A 49 5.08 8.87 -3.43
CA ARG A 49 4.94 7.56 -2.78
C ARG A 49 6.25 7.12 -2.14
N VAL A 50 7.37 7.19 -2.86
CA VAL A 50 8.68 6.81 -2.34
C VAL A 50 9.04 7.67 -1.13
N ARG A 51 8.85 9.00 -1.20
CA ARG A 51 9.12 9.88 -0.05
C ARG A 51 8.29 9.53 1.19
N LEU A 52 7.01 9.20 1.01
CA LEU A 52 6.12 8.86 2.12
C LEU A 52 6.41 7.47 2.68
N LEU A 53 6.68 6.48 1.82
CA LEU A 53 6.98 5.11 2.24
C LEU A 53 8.26 5.02 3.10
N LYS A 54 9.26 5.89 2.84
CA LYS A 54 10.46 6.03 3.69
C LYS A 54 10.17 6.42 5.14
N LYS A 55 9.01 7.03 5.41
CA LYS A 55 8.60 7.38 6.78
C LYS A 55 8.02 6.19 7.55
N LEU A 56 7.55 5.15 6.84
CA LEU A 56 7.00 3.94 7.44
C LEU A 56 8.02 2.79 7.47
N VAL A 57 8.79 2.63 6.39
CA VAL A 57 9.71 1.51 6.22
C VAL A 57 11.11 1.89 6.70
N LYS A 58 11.55 1.27 7.80
CA LYS A 58 12.84 1.56 8.45
C LYS A 58 14.05 1.12 7.63
N ASN A 59 13.92 0.02 6.86
CA ASN A 59 14.95 -0.47 5.96
C ASN A 59 14.55 -0.22 4.49
N THR A 60 15.10 0.85 3.92
CA THR A 60 14.76 1.31 2.57
C THR A 60 15.54 0.59 1.47
N GLU A 61 16.48 -0.27 1.83
CA GLU A 61 17.33 -1.03 0.90
C GLU A 61 16.94 -2.52 0.91
N GLY A 62 16.78 -3.10 -0.27
CA GLY A 62 16.49 -4.54 -0.43
C GLY A 62 15.01 -4.90 -0.57
N GLU A 63 14.71 -6.17 -0.32
CA GLU A 63 13.41 -6.78 -0.62
C GLU A 63 12.27 -6.28 0.27
N LEU A 64 12.57 -5.86 1.51
CA LEU A 64 11.56 -5.40 2.47
C LEU A 64 10.75 -4.21 1.95
N TRP A 65 11.40 -3.28 1.26
CA TRP A 65 10.75 -2.15 0.63
C TRP A 65 9.69 -2.58 -0.39
N CYS A 66 10.05 -3.53 -1.26
CA CYS A 66 9.16 -4.08 -2.27
C CYS A 66 8.03 -4.90 -1.64
N ILE A 67 8.34 -5.71 -0.62
CA ILE A 67 7.37 -6.50 0.15
C ILE A 67 6.34 -5.57 0.80
N SER A 68 6.79 -4.55 1.55
CA SER A 68 5.90 -3.58 2.20
C SER A 68 4.96 -2.89 1.20
N LYS A 69 5.49 -2.46 0.05
CA LYS A 69 4.69 -1.86 -1.02
C LYS A 69 3.65 -2.85 -1.57
N HIS A 70 4.01 -4.11 -1.79
CA HIS A 70 3.08 -5.12 -2.31
C HIS A 70 2.01 -5.49 -1.29
N LEU A 71 2.35 -5.63 -0.01
CA LEU A 71 1.37 -5.87 1.05
C LEU A 71 0.31 -4.76 1.10
N LEU A 72 0.74 -3.49 1.10
CA LEU A 72 -0.19 -2.35 1.07
C LEU A 72 -1.07 -2.36 -0.20
N ALA A 73 -0.50 -2.65 -1.36
CA ALA A 73 -1.25 -2.73 -2.62
C ALA A 73 -2.29 -3.86 -2.60
N THR A 74 -1.90 -5.04 -2.09
CA THR A 74 -2.78 -6.20 -1.97
C THR A 74 -3.93 -5.92 -0.99
N THR A 75 -3.66 -5.34 0.18
CA THR A 75 -4.71 -4.92 1.13
C THR A 75 -5.75 -4.03 0.45
N MET A 76 -5.30 -2.98 -0.25
CA MET A 76 -6.22 -2.07 -0.93
C MET A 76 -7.06 -2.79 -2.00
N ARG A 77 -6.43 -3.68 -2.77
CA ARG A 77 -7.13 -4.40 -3.84
C ARG A 77 -8.18 -5.37 -3.30
N LEU A 78 -7.90 -6.03 -2.17
CA LEU A 78 -8.86 -6.91 -1.50
C LEU A 78 -10.06 -6.11 -0.95
N ILE A 79 -9.81 -4.96 -0.32
CA ILE A 79 -10.87 -4.05 0.14
C ILE A 79 -11.71 -3.56 -1.04
N GLU A 80 -11.08 -3.10 -2.13
CA GLU A 80 -11.81 -2.66 -3.32
C GLU A 80 -12.65 -3.81 -3.91
N SER A 81 -12.10 -5.03 -3.95
CA SER A 81 -12.79 -6.20 -4.51
C SER A 81 -13.97 -6.64 -3.64
N SER A 82 -13.85 -6.59 -2.31
CA SER A 82 -14.93 -6.97 -1.40
C SER A 82 -16.18 -6.10 -1.58
N THR A 83 -16.01 -4.81 -1.90
CA THR A 83 -17.15 -3.91 -2.14
C THR A 83 -18.08 -4.38 -3.24
N LYS A 84 -17.55 -5.12 -4.23
CA LYS A 84 -18.33 -5.68 -5.36
C LYS A 84 -19.24 -6.83 -4.94
N TYR A 85 -18.99 -7.43 -3.77
CA TYR A 85 -19.70 -8.58 -3.24
C TYR A 85 -20.67 -8.23 -2.10
N ILE A 86 -20.60 -7.03 -1.50
CA ILE A 86 -21.39 -6.65 -0.30
C ILE A 86 -22.88 -7.00 -0.42
N GLU A 87 -23.51 -6.67 -1.56
CA GLU A 87 -24.94 -6.92 -1.77
C GLU A 87 -25.24 -8.29 -2.41
N LYS A 88 -24.25 -8.92 -3.04
CA LYS A 88 -24.43 -10.13 -3.86
C LYS A 88 -24.09 -11.41 -3.10
N ASP A 89 -22.99 -11.37 -2.36
CA ASP A 89 -22.46 -12.44 -1.55
C ASP A 89 -21.73 -11.84 -0.32
N PRO A 90 -22.48 -11.53 0.75
CA PRO A 90 -21.91 -10.95 1.97
C PRO A 90 -20.86 -11.85 2.63
N LYS A 91 -20.95 -13.18 2.41
CA LYS A 91 -19.97 -14.13 2.96
C LYS A 91 -18.64 -13.97 2.24
N GLN A 92 -18.65 -13.96 0.90
CA GLN A 92 -17.44 -13.71 0.12
C GLN A 92 -16.86 -12.31 0.38
N ALA A 93 -17.71 -11.29 0.51
CA ALA A 93 -17.26 -9.95 0.88
C ALA A 93 -16.50 -9.94 2.22
N LYS A 94 -17.03 -10.66 3.22
CA LYS A 94 -16.40 -10.81 4.53
C LYS A 94 -15.06 -11.54 4.44
N GLU A 95 -14.99 -12.66 3.73
CA GLU A 95 -13.75 -13.42 3.53
C GLU A 95 -12.63 -12.54 2.92
N LEU A 96 -12.96 -11.73 1.90
CA LEU A 96 -12.00 -10.79 1.30
C LEU A 96 -11.54 -9.68 2.26
N ILE A 97 -12.42 -9.22 3.16
CA ILE A 97 -12.04 -8.24 4.19
C ILE A 97 -11.14 -8.86 5.26
N GLU A 98 -11.40 -10.11 5.65
CA GLU A 98 -10.54 -10.88 6.56
C GLU A 98 -9.14 -11.05 5.96
N ASP A 99 -9.06 -11.46 4.69
CA ASP A 99 -7.78 -11.53 3.97
C ASP A 99 -7.07 -10.17 3.91
N ALA A 100 -7.81 -9.09 3.66
CA ALA A 100 -7.23 -7.74 3.63
C ALA A 100 -6.63 -7.33 4.98
N TYR A 101 -7.33 -7.67 6.07
CA TYR A 101 -6.90 -7.43 7.44
C TYR A 101 -5.63 -8.22 7.78
N ASP A 102 -5.56 -9.50 7.39
CA ASP A 102 -4.39 -10.35 7.62
C ASP A 102 -3.17 -9.82 6.86
N VAL A 103 -3.33 -9.45 5.59
CA VAL A 103 -2.24 -8.86 4.78
C VAL A 103 -1.76 -7.52 5.37
N TYR A 104 -2.67 -6.69 5.86
CA TYR A 104 -2.30 -5.42 6.48
C TYR A 104 -1.60 -5.62 7.82
N THR A 105 -2.02 -6.64 8.59
CA THR A 105 -1.36 -7.05 9.83
C THR A 105 0.06 -7.52 9.57
N LEU A 106 0.29 -8.30 8.50
CA LEU A 106 1.63 -8.70 8.07
C LEU A 106 2.52 -7.50 7.75
N PHE A 107 1.99 -6.46 7.09
CA PHE A 107 2.73 -5.23 6.84
C PHE A 107 3.23 -4.60 8.16
N TRP A 108 2.36 -4.46 9.15
CA TRP A 108 2.72 -3.89 10.45
C TRP A 108 3.65 -4.76 11.27
N PHE A 109 3.47 -6.09 11.22
CA PHE A 109 4.39 -7.04 11.84
C PHE A 109 5.82 -6.83 11.33
N LEU A 110 5.99 -6.70 10.01
CA LEU A 110 7.29 -6.43 9.40
C LEU A 110 7.90 -5.08 9.83
N GLN A 111 7.10 -4.06 10.16
CA GLN A 111 7.62 -2.76 10.61
C GLN A 111 8.00 -2.75 12.11
N GLN A 112 7.48 -3.71 12.87
CA GLN A 112 7.69 -3.85 14.31
C GLN A 112 8.73 -4.91 14.66
N ASP A 113 8.96 -5.90 13.79
CA ASP A 113 9.93 -6.98 14.05
C ASP A 113 11.37 -6.46 14.04
N GLU A 114 11.99 -6.41 15.22
CA GLU A 114 13.37 -5.95 15.39
C GLU A 114 14.39 -6.87 14.71
N ARG A 115 14.10 -8.15 14.50
CA ARG A 115 15.00 -9.09 13.80
C ARG A 115 15.13 -8.71 12.33
N ILE A 116 14.06 -8.17 11.75
CA ILE A 116 13.98 -7.73 10.35
C ILE A 116 14.48 -6.29 10.22
N ASN A 117 14.22 -5.45 11.23
CA ASN A 117 14.55 -4.03 11.21
C ASN A 117 15.91 -3.68 11.82
N LYS A 118 16.67 -4.65 12.35
CA LYS A 118 18.05 -4.44 12.76
C LYS A 118 18.87 -4.01 11.54
N ARG A 119 19.37 -2.77 11.58
CA ARG A 119 20.41 -2.33 10.66
C ARG A 119 21.61 -3.24 10.89
N ASN A 120 22.15 -3.83 9.83
CA ASN A 120 23.48 -4.42 9.88
C ASN A 120 24.42 -3.32 10.37
N SER A 121 24.93 -3.48 11.58
CA SER A 121 25.89 -2.59 12.23
C SER A 121 27.24 -2.67 11.54
#